data_AF-A0A371PR94-F1
#
_entry.id   AF-A0A371PR94-F1
#
_cell.length_a   1.000
_cell.length_b   1.000
_cell.length_c   1.000
_cell.angle_alpha   90.00
_cell.angle_beta   90.00
_cell.angle_gamma   90.00
#
_symmetry.space_group_name_H-M   'P 1'
#
loop_
_entity.id
_entity.type
_entity.pdbx_description
1 polymer ?
#
loop_
_entity_poly.entity_id
_entity_poly.type
_entity_poly.pdbx_seq_one_letter_code
_entity_poly.pdbx_strand_id
1 'polypeptide(L)'
;MAALTAELEGRGAVVAGSFVQRRGVSAGGVRAMGLPYSATTVLGSGKLRELAAARAATAASAVIFAGELTYRQRSRLTDALGCPVLGRADLPATATPE
;
A
#
# COMPACT_ATOMS: atom_id res chain seq x y z
N MET A 1 7.48 5.90 -5.28
CA MET A 1 7.97 5.36 -3.98
C MET A 1 8.80 6.39 -3.24
N ALA A 2 9.98 6.80 -3.74
CA ALA A 2 10.83 7.78 -3.04
C ALA A 2 10.11 9.08 -2.63
N ALA A 3 9.31 9.67 -3.54
CA ALA A 3 8.53 10.87 -3.21
C ALA A 3 7.50 10.66 -2.09
N LEU A 4 6.82 9.50 -2.07
CA LEU A 4 5.85 9.17 -1.02
C LEU A 4 6.56 8.91 0.32
N THR A 5 7.71 8.25 0.30
CA THR A 5 8.55 8.06 1.49
C THR A 5 8.96 9.41 2.08
N ALA A 6 9.51 10.30 1.26
CA ALA A 6 9.91 11.64 1.69
C ALA A 6 8.73 12.46 2.22
N GLU A 7 7.55 12.34 1.60
CA GLU A 7 6.32 12.99 2.08
C GLU A 7 5.89 12.48 3.45
N LEU A 8 5.96 11.16 3.69
CA LEU A 8 5.62 10.54 4.98
C LEU A 8 6.64 10.93 6.05
N GLU A 9 7.94 10.90 5.73
CA GLU A 9 9.02 11.32 6.62
C GLU A 9 8.92 12.82 6.96
N GLY A 10 8.59 13.66 5.99
CA GLY A 10 8.32 15.09 6.20
C GLY A 10 7.12 15.36 7.12
N ARG A 11 6.22 14.39 7.29
CA ARG A 11 5.13 14.42 8.28
C ARG A 11 5.49 13.78 9.63
N GLY A 12 6.75 13.40 9.82
CA GLY A 12 7.24 12.76 11.05
C GLY A 12 6.99 11.25 11.12
N ALA A 13 6.59 10.60 10.03
CA ALA A 13 6.47 9.15 10.00
C ALA A 13 7.84 8.48 9.83
N VAL A 14 8.04 7.33 10.49
CA VAL A 14 9.22 6.48 10.27
C VAL A 14 8.82 5.38 9.29
N VAL A 15 9.42 5.36 8.09
CA VAL A 15 9.11 4.37 7.06
C VAL A 15 9.95 3.11 7.30
N ALA A 16 9.36 2.11 7.96
CA ALA A 16 10.04 0.87 8.32
C ALA A 16 10.31 -0.08 7.13
N GLY A 17 9.71 0.17 5.97
CA GLY A 17 9.94 -0.62 4.76
C GLY A 17 9.08 -0.16 3.58
N SER A 18 9.52 -0.47 2.36
CA SER A 18 8.76 -0.17 1.14
C SER A 18 8.65 -1.39 0.25
N PHE A 19 7.44 -1.64 -0.25
CA PHE A 19 7.11 -2.84 -1.02
C PHE A 19 6.51 -2.44 -2.36
N VAL A 20 7.07 -2.95 -3.45
CA VAL A 20 6.53 -2.77 -4.80
C VAL A 20 5.97 -4.10 -5.29
N GLN A 21 4.68 -4.11 -5.61
CA GLN A 21 4.07 -5.22 -6.35
C GLN A 21 4.36 -5.01 -7.84
N ARG A 22 5.23 -5.84 -8.43
CA ARG A 22 5.46 -5.86 -9.88
C ARG A 22 4.40 -6.73 -10.58
N ARG A 23 3.99 -6.38 -11.80
CA ARG A 23 3.18 -7.23 -12.69
C ARG A 23 4.01 -7.81 -13.82
N GLY A 24 3.98 -9.13 -13.94
CA GLY A 24 4.65 -9.86 -15.03
C GLY A 24 3.91 -9.65 -16.35
N VAL A 25 4.67 -9.49 -17.44
CA VAL A 25 4.16 -9.27 -18.80
C VAL A 25 3.97 -10.63 -19.48
N SER A 26 2.83 -11.27 -19.28
CA SER A 26 2.34 -12.35 -20.16
C SER A 26 1.26 -11.79 -21.09
N ALA A 27 0.90 -12.48 -22.18
CA ALA A 27 -0.12 -12.00 -23.12
C ALA A 27 -1.47 -11.64 -22.45
N GLY A 28 -1.85 -12.36 -21.38
CA GLY A 28 -2.97 -12.01 -20.51
C GLY A 28 -2.66 -10.89 -19.49
N GLY A 29 -1.41 -10.79 -19.03
CA GLY A 29 -0.92 -9.77 -18.11
C GLY A 29 -0.94 -8.34 -18.69
N VAL A 30 -0.76 -8.19 -20.01
CA VAL A 30 -0.85 -6.88 -20.70
C VAL A 30 -2.27 -6.31 -20.61
N ARG A 31 -3.31 -7.13 -20.84
CA ARG A 31 -4.72 -6.72 -20.76
C ARG A 31 -5.18 -6.40 -19.33
N ALA A 32 -4.44 -6.89 -18.33
CA ALA A 32 -4.75 -6.70 -16.91
C ALA A 32 -3.86 -5.64 -16.23
N MET A 33 -3.05 -4.88 -16.98
CA MET A 33 -2.14 -3.86 -16.39
C MET A 33 -2.89 -2.73 -15.67
N GLY A 34 -4.10 -2.37 -16.11
CA GLY A 34 -4.94 -1.38 -15.46
C GLY A 34 -5.83 -1.93 -14.34
N LEU A 35 -5.81 -3.24 -14.10
CA LEU A 35 -6.68 -3.90 -13.12
C LEU A 35 -5.91 -4.25 -11.85
N PRO A 36 -6.55 -4.16 -10.67
CA PRO A 36 -5.96 -4.68 -9.44
C PRO A 36 -5.68 -6.19 -9.56
N TYR A 37 -4.63 -6.68 -8.89
CA TYR A 37 -4.28 -8.12 -8.92
C TYR A 37 -5.36 -9.01 -8.31
N SER A 38 -6.07 -8.44 -7.35
CA SER A 38 -7.29 -9.00 -6.79
C SER A 38 -8.27 -7.85 -6.64
N ALA A 39 -9.52 -8.05 -7.07
CA ALA A 39 -10.58 -7.08 -6.83
C ALA A 39 -10.76 -6.77 -5.33
N THR A 40 -10.37 -7.71 -4.46
CA THR A 40 -10.62 -7.66 -3.02
C THR A 40 -9.49 -7.06 -2.19
N THR A 41 -8.23 -7.19 -2.63
CA THR A 41 -7.04 -6.78 -1.85
C THR A 41 -6.05 -5.93 -2.62
N VAL A 42 -6.27 -5.69 -3.93
CA VAL A 42 -5.33 -5.00 -4.85
C VAL A 42 -3.99 -5.75 -5.06
N LEU A 43 -3.58 -6.57 -4.11
CA LEU A 43 -2.38 -7.40 -4.07
C LEU A 43 -2.70 -8.88 -4.31
N GLY A 44 -1.72 -9.62 -4.84
CA GLY A 44 -1.74 -11.08 -4.78
C GLY A 44 -1.52 -11.61 -3.36
N SER A 45 -1.99 -12.83 -3.07
CA SER A 45 -1.90 -13.45 -1.75
C SER A 45 -0.46 -13.55 -1.20
N GLY A 46 0.53 -13.78 -2.07
CA GLY A 46 1.95 -13.81 -1.69
C GLY A 46 2.43 -12.47 -1.11
N LYS A 47 2.06 -11.36 -1.74
CA LYS A 47 2.47 -10.02 -1.30
C LYS A 47 1.79 -9.60 0.00
N LEU A 48 0.55 -10.05 0.21
CA LEU A 48 -0.14 -9.83 1.48
C LEU A 48 0.60 -10.52 2.64
N ARG A 49 1.10 -11.75 2.44
CA ARG A 49 1.92 -12.43 3.46
C ARG A 49 3.25 -11.74 3.71
N GLU A 50 3.93 -11.26 2.66
CA GLU A 50 5.16 -10.47 2.82
C GLU A 50 4.93 -9.21 3.66
N LEU A 51 3.83 -8.48 3.39
CA LEU A 51 3.47 -7.30 4.18
C LEU A 51 3.15 -7.64 5.63
N ALA A 52 2.39 -8.71 5.87
CA ALA A 52 2.08 -9.16 7.23
C ALA A 52 3.35 -9.53 8.01
N ALA A 53 4.29 -10.26 7.38
CA ALA A 53 5.56 -10.62 7.99
C ALA A 53 6.44 -9.38 8.27
N ALA A 54 6.51 -8.45 7.33
CA ALA A 54 7.25 -7.20 7.52
C ALA A 54 6.65 -6.35 8.64
N ARG A 55 5.31 -6.25 8.71
CA ARG A 55 4.61 -5.53 9.78
C ARG A 55 4.86 -6.18 11.14
N ALA A 56 4.86 -7.51 11.22
CA ALA A 56 5.19 -8.23 12.45
C ALA A 56 6.65 -7.99 12.89
N ALA A 57 7.60 -7.99 11.95
CA ALA A 57 9.02 -7.78 12.26
C ALA A 57 9.37 -6.34 12.65
N THR A 58 8.66 -5.36 12.09
CA THR A 58 8.94 -3.93 12.30
C THR A 58 8.02 -3.26 13.32
N ALA A 59 7.00 -3.98 13.81
CA ALA A 59 5.91 -3.44 14.62
C ALA A 59 5.24 -2.20 14.00
N ALA A 60 5.18 -2.13 12.66
CA ALA A 60 4.58 -1.00 11.96
C ALA A 60 3.12 -0.79 12.39
N SER A 61 2.80 0.45 12.75
CA SER A 61 1.49 0.86 13.26
C SER A 61 0.45 1.04 12.16
N ALA A 62 0.86 1.25 10.92
CA ALA A 62 -0.02 1.38 9.76
C ALA A 62 0.67 0.93 8.46
N VAL A 63 -0.12 0.61 7.44
CA VAL A 63 0.36 0.35 6.06
C VAL A 63 -0.24 1.38 5.10
N ILE A 64 0.63 2.05 4.35
CA ILE A 64 0.25 3.10 3.40
C ILE A 64 0.34 2.57 1.98
N PHE A 65 -0.76 2.64 1.23
CA PHE A 65 -0.80 2.35 -0.20
C PHE A 65 -0.66 3.64 -1.00
N ALA A 66 0.22 3.61 -2.01
CA ALA A 66 0.45 4.76 -2.88
C ALA A 66 -0.74 5.08 -3.81
N GLY A 67 -1.59 4.09 -4.08
CA GLY A 67 -2.80 4.25 -4.87
C GLY A 67 -4.04 4.46 -4.00
N GLU A 68 -5.16 4.78 -4.67
CA GLU A 68 -6.46 4.82 -4.03
C GLU A 68 -6.94 3.42 -3.65
N LEU A 69 -7.58 3.32 -2.49
CA LEU A 69 -8.23 2.11 -2.02
C LEU A 69 -9.72 2.39 -1.89
N THR A 70 -10.54 1.50 -2.43
CA THR A 70 -11.97 1.51 -2.11
C THR A 70 -12.16 1.15 -0.63
N TYR A 71 -13.26 1.61 -0.02
CA TYR A 71 -13.60 1.28 1.37
C TYR A 71 -13.56 -0.24 1.65
N ARG A 72 -14.09 -1.06 0.72
CA ARG A 72 -14.06 -2.53 0.84
C ARG A 72 -12.66 -3.11 0.81
N GLN A 73 -11.77 -2.58 -0.02
CA GLN A 73 -10.37 -3.04 -0.08
C GLN A 73 -9.64 -2.66 1.20
N ARG A 74 -9.82 -1.42 1.67
CA ARG A 74 -9.24 -0.94 2.92
C ARG A 74 -9.64 -1.82 4.10
N SER A 75 -10.95 -2.02 4.30
CA SER A 75 -11.47 -2.84 5.40
C SER A 75 -10.89 -4.26 5.37
N ARG A 76 -10.89 -4.93 4.22
CA ARG A 76 -10.32 -6.29 4.11
C ARG A 76 -8.82 -6.34 4.37
N LEU A 77 -8.07 -5.34 3.92
CA LEU A 77 -6.64 -5.27 4.16
C LEU A 77 -6.34 -4.99 5.63
N THR A 78 -7.13 -4.14 6.29
CA THR A 78 -7.02 -3.89 7.73
C THR A 78 -7.30 -5.15 8.54
N ASP A 79 -8.36 -5.88 8.22
CA ASP A 79 -8.67 -7.16 8.88
C ASP A 79 -7.53 -8.17 8.69
N ALA A 80 -6.95 -8.24 7.48
CA ALA A 80 -5.89 -9.18 7.16
C ALA A 80 -4.53 -8.82 7.79
N LEU A 81 -4.22 -7.53 7.95
CA LEU A 81 -2.92 -7.06 8.46
C LEU A 81 -2.94 -6.78 9.97
N GLY A 82 -4.12 -6.65 10.58
CA GLY A 82 -4.29 -6.33 11.99
C GLY A 82 -3.81 -4.93 12.36
N CYS A 83 -3.74 -4.01 11.38
CA CYS A 83 -3.43 -2.61 11.58
C CYS A 83 -4.15 -1.73 10.55
N PRO A 84 -4.31 -0.42 10.83
CA PRO A 84 -4.87 0.53 9.88
C PRO A 84 -4.16 0.49 8.51
N VAL A 85 -4.97 0.45 7.46
CA VAL A 85 -4.51 0.55 6.08
C VAL A 85 -5.05 1.85 5.51
N LEU A 86 -4.16 2.66 4.95
CA LEU A 86 -4.48 3.98 4.43
C LEU A 86 -4.11 4.04 2.94
N GLY A 87 -4.98 4.66 2.14
CA GLY A 87 -4.71 5.00 0.75
C GLY A 87 -4.28 6.46 0.62
N ARG A 88 -4.05 6.89 -0.62
CA ARG A 88 -3.63 8.25 -0.93
C ARG A 88 -4.62 9.32 -0.46
N ALA A 89 -5.93 9.11 -0.65
CA ALA A 89 -6.97 10.04 -0.18
C ALA A 89 -7.08 10.18 1.34
N ASP A 90 -6.53 9.23 2.11
CA ASP A 90 -6.55 9.30 3.58
C ASP A 90 -5.38 10.15 4.13
N LEU A 91 -4.42 10.51 3.27
CA LEU A 91 -3.32 11.40 3.63
C LEU A 91 -3.80 12.85 3.48
N PRO A 92 -3.66 13.69 4.52
CA PRO A 92 -3.99 15.10 4.40
C PRO A 92 -3.14 15.73 3.30
N ALA A 93 -3.72 16.59 2.46
CA ALA A 93 -2.95 17.27 1.41
C ALA A 93 -1.69 17.91 2.04
N THR A 94 -0.52 17.66 1.46
CA THR A 94 0.67 18.44 1.83
C THR A 94 0.36 19.89 1.50
N ALA A 95 0.32 20.76 2.51
CA ALA A 95 0.45 22.19 2.27
C ALA A 95 1.83 22.37 1.61
N THR A 96 1.84 22.76 0.34
CA THR A 96 3.05 23.26 -0.30
C THR A 96 3.50 24.47 0.53
N PRO A 97 4.72 24.50 1.08
CA PRO A 97 5.27 25.77 1.51
C PRO A 97 5.47 26.61 0.24
N GLU A 98 4.83 27.78 0.17
CA GLU A 98 5.10 28.81 -0.83
C GLU A 98 6.56 29.32 -0.75
#